data_AF-A0A4U9D6K1-F1
#
_entry.id   AF-A0A4U9D6K1-F1
#
_cell.length_a   1.000
_cell.length_b   1.000
_cell.length_c   1.000
_cell.angle_alpha   90.00
_cell.angle_beta   90.00
_cell.angle_gamma   90.00
#
_symmetry.space_group_name_H-M   'P 1'
#
loop_
_entity.id
_entity.type
_entity.pdbx_description
1 polymer ?
#
loop_
_entity_poly.entity_id
_entity_poly.type
_entity_poly.pdbx_seq_one_letter_code
_entity_poly.pdbx_strand_id
1 'polypeptide(L)'
;MSTFYQKHFLKLLDFTPAEITALLKLATRLKTDKKNSIEIQHLAGKNIALIFEKDSTRTRCSFEVAAFDQGARVTYLGPSGSQIGHKESIKDTARVLGRMYDGIQYRGHGQEVG
;
A
#
# COMPACT_ATOMS: atom_id res chain seq x y z
N MET A 1 -9.16 0.43 19.80
CA MET A 1 -8.99 0.81 18.37
C MET A 1 -7.50 0.73 18.04
N SER A 2 -7.14 0.14 16.89
CA SER A 2 -5.74 0.01 16.46
C SER A 2 -5.17 1.39 16.10
N THR A 3 -3.94 1.71 16.54
CA THR A 3 -3.27 2.98 16.24
C THR A 3 -2.91 3.15 14.75
N PHE A 4 -3.08 2.09 13.96
CA PHE A 4 -2.83 2.08 12.52
C PHE A 4 -4.07 2.36 11.65
N TYR A 5 -5.28 2.30 12.21
CA TYR A 5 -6.50 2.44 11.40
C TYR A 5 -6.59 3.83 10.78
N GLN A 6 -6.78 3.89 9.45
CA GLN A 6 -6.83 5.14 8.67
C GLN A 6 -5.58 6.04 8.79
N LYS A 7 -4.44 5.48 9.22
CA LYS A 7 -3.16 6.20 9.31
C LYS A 7 -2.30 5.91 8.09
N HIS A 8 -1.69 6.96 7.51
CA HIS A 8 -0.71 6.79 6.44
C HIS A 8 0.63 6.27 6.97
N PHE A 9 1.28 5.37 6.23
CA PHE A 9 2.63 4.88 6.52
C PHE A 9 3.62 5.52 5.55
N LEU A 10 4.18 6.68 5.91
CA LEU A 10 5.06 7.47 5.04
C LEU A 10 6.53 7.39 5.47
N LYS A 11 6.81 7.45 6.77
CA LYS A 11 8.14 7.31 7.35
C LYS A 11 8.09 6.40 8.57
N LEU A 12 9.16 5.64 8.79
CA LEU A 12 9.27 4.79 9.99
C LEU A 12 9.24 5.62 11.29
N LEU A 13 9.74 6.86 11.23
CA LEU A 13 9.79 7.80 12.35
C LEU A 13 8.40 8.30 12.79
N ASP A 14 7.35 8.08 11.98
CA ASP A 14 5.96 8.44 12.34
C ASP A 14 5.32 7.44 13.33
N PHE A 15 6.09 6.42 13.74
CA PHE A 15 5.65 5.31 14.58
C PHE A 15 6.58 5.09 15.77
N THR A 16 5.97 4.73 16.90
CA THR A 16 6.71 4.34 18.10
C THR A 16 7.35 2.95 17.93
N PRO A 17 8.40 2.62 18.69
CA PRO A 17 8.97 1.27 18.69
C PRO A 17 7.96 0.16 19.01
N ALA A 18 6.98 0.45 19.86
CA ALA A 18 5.90 -0.47 20.20
C ALA A 18 4.98 -0.75 19.00
N GLU A 19 4.62 0.29 18.24
CA GLU A 19 3.83 0.16 17.00
C GLU A 19 4.57 -0.67 15.96
N ILE A 20 5.86 -0.38 15.72
CA ILE A 20 6.66 -1.17 14.77
C ILE A 20 6.75 -2.63 15.22
N THR A 21 6.94 -2.88 16.52
CA THR A 21 6.94 -4.25 17.06
C THR A 21 5.60 -4.95 16.84
N ALA A 22 4.47 -4.24 17.01
CA ALA A 22 3.14 -4.78 16.73
C ALA A 22 2.96 -5.11 15.24
N LEU A 23 3.44 -4.26 14.34
CA LEU A 23 3.39 -4.49 12.89
C LEU A 23 4.22 -5.71 12.47
N LEU A 24 5.42 -5.88 13.04
CA LEU A 24 6.28 -7.05 12.80
C LEU A 24 5.67 -8.35 13.33
N LYS A 25 5.01 -8.30 14.49
CA LYS A 25 4.24 -9.44 15.03
C LYS A 25 3.08 -9.81 14.10
N LEU A 26 2.34 -8.83 13.61
CA LEU A 26 1.27 -9.05 12.63
C LEU A 26 1.80 -9.68 11.34
N ALA A 27 2.89 -9.17 10.78
CA ALA A 27 3.51 -9.73 9.58
C ALA A 27 3.95 -11.20 9.78
N THR A 28 4.49 -11.52 10.96
CA THR A 28 4.89 -12.89 11.33
C THR A 28 3.68 -13.82 11.43
N ARG A 29 2.58 -13.32 12.00
CA ARG A 29 1.32 -14.07 12.09
C ARG A 29 0.74 -14.34 10.70
N LEU A 30 0.58 -13.32 9.86
CA LEU A 30 0.05 -13.48 8.49
C LEU A 30 0.87 -14.47 7.67
N LYS A 31 2.21 -14.41 7.79
CA LYS A 31 3.10 -15.39 7.15
C LYS A 31 2.83 -16.82 7.62
N THR A 32 2.61 -17.02 8.92
CA THR A 32 2.29 -18.33 9.51
C THR A 32 0.92 -18.82 9.06
N ASP A 33 -0.09 -17.95 9.09
CA ASP A 33 -1.46 -18.27 8.72
C ASP A 33 -1.54 -18.65 7.22
N LYS A 34 -0.85 -17.90 6.35
CA LYS A 34 -0.69 -18.24 4.93
C LYS A 34 -0.01 -19.59 4.73
N LYS A 35 1.09 -19.85 5.43
CA LYS A 35 1.84 -21.12 5.33
C LYS A 35 0.98 -22.32 5.74
N ASN A 36 0.12 -22.14 6.73
CA ASN A 36 -0.78 -23.17 7.24
C ASN A 36 -2.12 -23.23 6.49
N SER A 37 -2.29 -22.43 5.42
CA SER A 37 -3.54 -22.34 4.63
C SER A 37 -4.77 -21.97 5.45
N ILE A 38 -4.60 -21.18 6.52
CA ILE A 38 -5.66 -20.67 7.40
C ILE A 38 -5.76 -19.15 7.38
N GLU A 39 -5.22 -18.52 6.33
CA GLU A 39 -5.24 -17.06 6.18
C GLU A 39 -6.68 -16.53 6.10
N ILE A 40 -6.97 -15.50 6.91
CA ILE A 40 -8.25 -14.81 6.90
C ILE A 40 -8.11 -13.56 6.03
N GLN A 41 -9.05 -13.39 5.10
CA GLN A 41 -9.10 -12.22 4.22
C GLN A 41 -9.71 -11.03 4.95
N HIS A 42 -8.87 -10.06 5.35
CA HIS A 42 -9.33 -8.86 6.03
C HIS A 42 -9.68 -7.69 5.09
N LEU A 43 -9.31 -7.80 3.81
CA LEU A 43 -9.48 -6.74 2.80
C LEU A 43 -10.43 -7.13 1.67
N ALA A 44 -11.28 -8.14 1.89
CA ALA A 44 -12.29 -8.55 0.92
C ALA A 44 -13.15 -7.36 0.48
N GLY A 45 -13.22 -7.15 -0.85
CA GLY A 45 -14.01 -6.06 -1.46
C GLY A 45 -13.31 -4.69 -1.46
N LYS A 46 -12.07 -4.59 -0.97
CA LYS A 46 -11.27 -3.35 -1.01
C LYS A 46 -10.53 -3.20 -2.34
N ASN A 47 -10.40 -1.96 -2.79
CA ASN A 47 -9.64 -1.61 -3.99
C ASN A 47 -8.37 -0.84 -3.61
N ILE A 48 -7.21 -1.28 -4.10
CA ILE A 48 -5.90 -0.66 -3.83
C ILE A 48 -5.26 -0.20 -5.15
N ALA A 49 -4.77 1.04 -5.18
CA ALA A 49 -3.97 1.55 -6.29
C ALA A 49 -2.47 1.42 -5.98
N LEU A 50 -1.70 0.90 -6.94
CA LEU A 50 -0.24 0.84 -6.89
C LEU A 50 0.34 1.84 -7.89
N ILE A 51 0.89 2.96 -7.39
CA ILE A 51 1.43 4.04 -8.21
C ILE A 51 2.96 3.96 -8.22
N PHE A 52 3.55 3.77 -9.40
CA PHE A 52 4.99 3.65 -9.59
C PHE A 52 5.47 4.68 -10.60
N GLU A 53 6.25 5.67 -10.16
CA GLU A 53 7.03 6.54 -11.06
C GLU A 53 8.33 5.87 -11.53
N LYS A 54 8.80 4.87 -10.78
CA LYS A 54 9.95 4.05 -11.13
C LYS A 54 9.61 2.59 -10.98
N ASP A 55 9.69 1.85 -12.08
CA ASP A 55 9.39 0.43 -12.11
C ASP A 55 10.20 -0.34 -11.06
N SER A 56 9.53 -1.24 -10.35
CA SER A 56 10.18 -2.18 -9.43
C SER A 56 9.39 -3.47 -9.33
N THR A 57 9.90 -4.49 -10.02
CA THR A 57 9.27 -5.81 -10.12
C THR A 57 9.01 -6.43 -8.75
N ARG A 58 10.02 -6.46 -7.87
CA ARG A 58 9.89 -7.07 -6.54
C ARG A 58 8.83 -6.37 -5.70
N THR A 59 8.84 -5.04 -5.68
CA THR A 59 7.90 -4.27 -4.86
C THR A 59 6.48 -4.44 -5.39
N ARG A 60 6.28 -4.33 -6.72
CA ARG A 60 4.97 -4.57 -7.34
C ARG A 60 4.44 -5.96 -7.01
N CYS A 61 5.21 -7.02 -7.28
CA CYS A 61 4.77 -8.40 -7.04
C CYS A 61 4.42 -8.63 -5.57
N SER A 62 5.21 -8.12 -4.63
CA SER A 62 4.91 -8.26 -3.20
C SER A 62 3.60 -7.58 -2.80
N PHE A 63 3.31 -6.37 -3.32
CA PHE A 63 2.07 -5.66 -3.03
C PHE A 63 0.85 -6.31 -3.69
N GLU A 64 0.96 -6.76 -4.94
CA GLU A 64 -0.11 -7.48 -5.62
C GLU A 64 -0.46 -8.78 -4.88
N VAL A 65 0.54 -9.61 -4.58
CA VAL A 65 0.32 -10.88 -3.86
C VAL A 65 -0.29 -10.62 -2.49
N ALA A 66 0.23 -9.68 -1.71
CA ALA A 66 -0.31 -9.37 -0.38
C ALA A 66 -1.77 -8.88 -0.42
N ALA A 67 -2.12 -8.07 -1.43
CA ALA A 67 -3.50 -7.61 -1.61
C ALA A 67 -4.44 -8.77 -1.99
N PHE A 68 -4.01 -9.63 -2.91
CA PHE A 68 -4.79 -10.78 -3.35
C PHE A 68 -4.99 -11.82 -2.24
N ASP A 69 -3.94 -12.12 -1.48
CA ASP A 69 -4.01 -13.01 -0.31
C ASP A 69 -5.08 -12.53 0.68
N GLN A 70 -5.21 -11.21 0.84
CA GLN A 70 -6.18 -10.57 1.73
C GLN A 70 -7.54 -10.28 1.09
N GLY A 71 -7.77 -10.68 -0.15
CA GLY A 71 -9.06 -10.55 -0.86
C GLY A 71 -9.32 -9.16 -1.50
N ALA A 72 -8.31 -8.29 -1.52
CA ALA A 72 -8.41 -7.00 -2.19
C ALA A 72 -8.15 -7.10 -3.70
N ARG A 73 -8.61 -6.10 -4.44
CA ARG A 73 -8.32 -5.93 -5.87
C ARG A 73 -7.29 -4.82 -6.05
N VAL A 74 -6.45 -4.96 -7.08
CA VAL A 74 -5.35 -4.05 -7.34
C VAL A 74 -5.45 -3.44 -8.74
N THR A 75 -5.18 -2.14 -8.83
CA THR A 75 -4.90 -1.45 -10.10
C THR A 75 -3.46 -0.95 -10.09
N TYR A 76 -2.68 -1.40 -11.08
CA TYR A 76 -1.30 -0.96 -11.27
C TYR A 76 -1.25 0.25 -12.21
N LEU A 77 -0.62 1.33 -11.73
CA LEU A 77 -0.38 2.57 -12.47
C LEU A 77 1.14 2.78 -12.56
N GLY A 78 1.72 2.24 -13.63
CA GLY A 78 3.16 2.35 -13.91
C GLY A 78 3.57 3.66 -14.57
N PRO A 79 4.89 3.86 -14.77
CA PRO A 79 5.44 5.08 -15.38
C PRO A 79 5.07 5.18 -16.87
N SER A 80 4.95 4.04 -17.53
CA SER A 80 4.56 3.92 -18.94
C SER A 80 3.04 4.03 -19.06
N GLY A 81 2.53 5.20 -19.43
CA GLY A 81 1.10 5.44 -19.72
C GLY A 81 0.34 6.24 -18.66
N SER A 82 0.98 6.54 -17.52
CA SER A 82 0.41 7.43 -16.51
C SER A 82 0.94 8.86 -16.69
N GLN A 83 0.05 9.86 -16.69
CA GLN A 83 0.42 11.28 -16.77
C GLN A 83 0.80 11.90 -15.41
N ILE A 84 0.83 11.07 -14.36
CA ILE A 84 1.14 11.46 -12.97
C ILE A 84 2.56 12.02 -12.92
N GLY A 85 2.70 13.27 -12.46
CA GLY A 85 3.98 13.97 -12.36
C GLY A 85 4.47 14.64 -13.65
N HIS A 86 3.83 14.37 -14.81
CA HIS A 86 4.17 14.98 -16.09
C HIS A 86 3.14 16.00 -16.59
N LYS A 87 1.85 15.66 -16.58
CA LYS A 87 0.75 16.60 -16.93
C LYS A 87 -0.25 16.84 -15.79
N GLU A 88 -0.33 15.93 -14.83
CA GLU A 88 -1.15 16.08 -13.63
C GLU A 88 -0.28 16.12 -12.38
N SER A 89 -0.62 17.01 -11.44
CA SER A 89 0.10 17.09 -10.16
C SER A 89 -0.16 15.81 -9.34
N ILE A 90 0.85 15.36 -8.60
CA ILE A 90 0.73 14.19 -7.69
C ILE A 90 -0.39 14.44 -6.67
N LYS A 91 -0.56 15.68 -6.21
CA LYS A 91 -1.58 16.08 -5.24
C LYS A 91 -3.00 15.93 -5.79
N ASP A 92 -3.24 16.37 -7.02
CA ASP A 92 -4.56 16.27 -7.63
C ASP A 92 -4.89 14.83 -8.00
N THR A 93 -3.90 14.09 -8.50
CA THR A 93 -4.01 12.64 -8.72
C THR A 93 -4.39 11.92 -7.42
N ALA A 94 -3.66 12.16 -6.32
CA ALA A 94 -3.91 11.53 -5.03
C ALA A 94 -5.31 11.85 -4.49
N ARG A 95 -5.80 13.08 -4.69
CA ARG A 95 -7.15 13.50 -4.28
C ARG A 95 -8.24 12.75 -5.06
N VAL A 96 -8.05 12.58 -6.37
CA VAL A 96 -9.00 11.84 -7.21
C VAL A 96 -8.99 10.35 -6.84
N LEU A 97 -7.80 9.75 -6.76
CA LEU A 97 -7.64 8.34 -6.43
C LEU A 97 -8.13 8.01 -5.02
N GLY A 98 -7.95 8.90 -4.05
CA GLY A 98 -8.43 8.70 -2.67
C GLY A 98 -9.95 8.64 -2.53
N ARG A 99 -10.72 9.05 -3.56
CA ARG A 99 -12.18 8.88 -3.62
C ARG A 99 -12.60 7.56 -4.27
N MET A 100 -11.71 6.92 -5.01
CA MET A 100 -11.99 5.70 -5.78
C MET A 100 -11.42 4.44 -5.13
N TYR A 101 -10.29 4.57 -4.43
CA TYR A 101 -9.54 3.47 -3.84
C TYR A 101 -9.56 3.57 -2.31
N ASP A 102 -9.63 2.42 -1.65
CA ASP A 102 -9.56 2.30 -0.19
C ASP A 102 -8.11 2.45 0.33
N GLY A 103 -7.12 2.28 -0.53
CA GLY A 103 -5.71 2.40 -0.19
C GLY A 103 -4.85 2.73 -1.42
N ILE A 104 -3.77 3.47 -1.20
CA ILE A 104 -2.82 3.86 -2.23
C ILE A 104 -1.43 3.55 -1.75
N GLN A 105 -0.67 2.80 -2.54
CA GLN A 105 0.77 2.66 -2.40
C GLN A 105 1.44 3.55 -3.45
N TYR A 106 2.49 4.25 -3.04
CA TYR A 106 3.26 5.12 -3.91
C TYR A 106 4.74 4.75 -3.88
N ARG A 107 5.37 4.76 -5.06
CA ARG A 107 6.82 4.62 -5.24
C ARG A 107 7.31 5.64 -6.27
N GLY A 108 8.12 6.60 -5.83
CA GLY A 108 8.68 7.64 -6.70
C GLY A 108 9.99 8.24 -6.18
N HIS A 109 10.32 9.45 -6.66
CA HIS A 109 11.66 10.04 -6.51
C HIS A 109 11.81 11.04 -5.35
N GLY A 110 10.73 11.73 -4.97
CA GLY A 110 10.76 12.80 -3.95
C GLY A 110 9.91 12.47 -2.73
N GLN A 111 10.42 12.78 -1.54
CA GLN A 111 9.65 12.79 -0.31
C GLN A 111 9.48 14.24 0.18
N GLU A 112 8.66 15.01 -0.53
CA GLU A 112 8.12 16.27 0.00
C GLU A 112 6.91 15.96 0.89
N VAL A 113 7.19 15.67 2.16
CA VAL A 113 6.16 15.68 3.20
C VAL A 113 6.13 17.10 3.74
N GLY A 114 5.29 17.93 3.13
CA GLY A 114 5.00 19.29 3.62
C GLY A 114 4.12 19.26 4.86
#